data_AF-A0A381Y3D6-F1
#
_entry.id   AF-A0A381Y3D6-F1
#
_cell.length_a   1.000
_cell.length_b   1.000
_cell.length_c   1.000
_cell.angle_alpha   90.00
_cell.angle_beta   90.00
_cell.angle_gamma   90.00
#
_symmetry.space_group_name_H-M   'P 1'
#
loop_
_entity.id
_entity.type
_entity.pdbx_description
1 polymer ?
#
loop_
_entity_poly.entity_id
_entity_poly.type
_entity_poly.pdbx_seq_one_letter_code
_entity_poly.pdbx_strand_id
1 'polypeptide(L)'
;MHKNTILSMLLIASPILFVLAVYPDSFSMSWNQGRGGFLFGLAFIVAEIIGIKFIVSKRRLIFGIPLAAVTIIYFVLLDFGLHDYIINAAPAFNVQLIYSWEWFWDFLVITIFAISASILMFGKKWIRIVIAGPVFLAGSAIILSLDAFFPYDTLGPLQYFVPHLVQTNVWIINAFELGTATARDNLMFLQGDHGPFALQVFWPSAGVHSVVIYSLVMMAFLLKMNIKQNRKIMYFGLGIIGTIVINLIRIFSLSVFALKVSTNPVEFEEYHSVAGEIMFLPWLFGFLLVVTIIETKRMKKKEASLQK
;
A
#
# COMPACT_ATOMS: atom_id res chain seq x y z
N MET A 1 -1.95 29.00 -0.46
CA MET A 1 -1.51 28.24 0.74
C MET A 1 -0.51 29.10 1.51
N HIS A 2 -0.47 29.05 2.83
CA HIS A 2 0.46 29.89 3.62
C HIS A 2 1.90 29.35 3.51
N LYS A 3 2.92 30.22 3.45
CA LYS A 3 4.34 29.84 3.29
C LYS A 3 4.78 28.78 4.31
N ASN A 4 4.44 28.97 5.59
CA ASN A 4 4.78 28.01 6.64
C ASN A 4 4.14 26.62 6.46
N THR A 5 2.96 26.54 5.83
CA THR A 5 2.28 25.27 5.55
C THR A 5 2.98 24.51 4.42
N ILE A 6 3.48 25.24 3.42
CA ILE A 6 4.34 24.68 2.37
C ILE A 6 5.64 24.15 3.00
N LEU A 7 6.27 24.93 3.88
CA LEU A 7 7.48 24.50 4.57
C LEU A 7 7.26 23.27 5.46
N SER A 8 6.11 23.16 6.15
CA SER A 8 5.80 21.94 6.91
C SER A 8 5.61 20.73 6.01
N MET A 9 5.00 20.91 4.84
CA MET A 9 4.85 19.84 3.86
C MET A 9 6.21 19.35 3.35
N LEU A 10 7.08 20.29 2.97
CA LEU A 10 8.44 19.96 2.54
C LEU A 10 9.26 19.28 3.64
N LEU A 11 9.09 19.71 4.89
CA LEU A 11 9.79 19.12 6.03
C LEU A 11 9.29 17.70 6.35
N ILE A 12 7.99 17.42 6.22
CA ILE A 12 7.46 16.06 6.36
C ILE A 12 7.88 15.20 5.15
N ALA A 13 7.98 15.79 3.96
CA ALA A 13 8.43 15.07 2.77
C ALA A 13 9.95 14.79 2.76
N SER A 14 10.74 15.55 3.53
CA SER A 14 12.18 15.61 3.31
C SER A 14 12.92 14.28 3.48
N PRO A 15 12.64 13.40 4.46
CA PRO A 15 13.36 12.13 4.53
C PRO A 15 13.06 11.21 3.36
N ILE A 16 11.81 11.19 2.86
CA ILE A 16 11.44 10.40 1.68
C ILE A 16 12.15 10.94 0.44
N LEU A 17 12.14 12.27 0.25
CA LEU A 17 12.83 12.92 -0.87
C LEU A 17 14.35 12.73 -0.80
N PHE A 18 14.93 12.74 0.40
CA PHE A 18 16.34 12.44 0.62
C PHE A 18 16.67 11.01 0.18
N VAL A 19 15.92 10.02 0.66
CA VAL A 19 16.16 8.61 0.32
C VAL A 19 15.96 8.37 -1.17
N LEU A 20 14.98 9.03 -1.80
CA LEU A 20 14.78 8.98 -3.25
C LEU A 20 15.96 9.54 -4.04
N ALA A 21 16.58 10.62 -3.55
CA ALA A 21 17.71 11.26 -4.22
C ALA A 21 19.03 10.51 -4.03
N VAL A 22 19.25 9.92 -2.86
CA VAL A 22 20.53 9.28 -2.48
C VAL A 22 20.52 7.78 -2.76
N TYR A 23 19.37 7.12 -2.61
CA TYR A 23 19.19 5.67 -2.78
C TYR A 23 18.10 5.34 -3.81
N PRO A 24 18.16 5.88 -5.04
CA PRO A 24 17.11 5.69 -6.04
C PRO A 24 16.84 4.21 -6.34
N ASP A 25 17.89 3.38 -6.36
CA ASP A 25 17.79 1.95 -6.68
C ASP A 25 17.02 1.15 -5.63
N SER A 26 16.85 1.70 -4.42
CA SER A 26 16.02 1.07 -3.38
C SER A 26 14.51 1.23 -3.62
N PHE A 27 14.09 2.02 -4.61
CA PHE A 27 12.68 2.22 -4.95
C PHE A 27 12.20 1.23 -6.01
N SER A 28 12.13 -0.05 -5.63
CA SER A 28 11.41 -1.06 -6.39
C SER A 28 9.90 -1.03 -6.05
N MET A 29 9.10 -1.22 -7.09
CA MET A 29 7.64 -1.34 -7.03
C MET A 29 7.26 -2.80 -6.79
N SER A 30 7.76 -3.34 -5.68
CA SER A 30 7.48 -4.68 -5.22
C SER A 30 7.13 -4.64 -3.74
N TRP A 31 6.15 -5.44 -3.34
CA TRP A 31 5.46 -5.30 -2.07
C TRP A 31 6.33 -5.63 -0.84
N ASN A 32 7.38 -6.44 -0.99
CA ASN A 32 8.37 -6.77 0.05
C ASN A 32 9.81 -6.55 -0.41
N GLN A 33 10.01 -5.79 -1.48
CA GLN A 33 11.32 -5.44 -1.97
C GLN A 33 11.32 -3.94 -2.21
N GLY A 34 11.94 -3.20 -1.30
CA GLY A 34 12.26 -1.79 -1.47
C GLY A 34 11.29 -0.79 -0.85
N ARG A 35 11.53 0.47 -1.19
CA ARG A 35 10.94 1.67 -0.61
C ARG A 35 9.89 2.32 -1.50
N GLY A 36 9.43 1.65 -2.57
CA GLY A 36 8.41 2.17 -3.48
C GLY A 36 7.17 2.71 -2.76
N GLY A 37 6.74 2.01 -1.70
CA GLY A 37 5.63 2.45 -0.84
C GLY A 37 5.79 3.84 -0.20
N PHE A 38 7.02 4.33 -0.01
CA PHE A 38 7.23 5.68 0.52
C PHE A 38 6.64 6.74 -0.41
N LEU A 39 6.66 6.52 -1.73
CA LEU A 39 6.09 7.45 -2.70
C LEU A 39 4.57 7.56 -2.57
N PHE A 40 3.88 6.46 -2.22
CA PHE A 40 2.45 6.51 -1.91
C PHE A 40 2.16 7.24 -0.61
N GLY A 41 2.93 6.96 0.44
CA GLY A 41 2.86 7.71 1.70
C GLY A 41 3.05 9.21 1.48
N LEU A 42 4.05 9.59 0.67
CA LEU A 42 4.33 10.96 0.28
C LEU A 42 3.16 11.58 -0.52
N ALA A 43 2.65 10.87 -1.53
CA ALA A 43 1.53 11.34 -2.33
C ALA A 43 0.30 11.64 -1.48
N PHE A 44 -0.03 10.76 -0.51
CA PHE A 44 -1.12 11.00 0.44
C PHE A 44 -0.86 12.22 1.34
N ILE A 45 0.34 12.35 1.90
CA ILE A 45 0.72 13.51 2.73
C ILE A 45 0.55 14.81 1.95
N VAL A 46 1.08 14.86 0.74
CA VAL A 46 1.01 16.03 -0.14
C VAL A 46 -0.44 16.33 -0.50
N ALA A 47 -1.21 15.33 -0.96
CA ALA A 47 -2.61 15.51 -1.33
C ALA A 47 -3.48 16.03 -0.17
N GLU A 48 -3.22 15.59 1.07
CA GLU A 48 -3.97 15.98 2.25
C GLU A 48 -3.59 17.36 2.81
N ILE A 49 -2.34 17.79 2.60
CA ILE A 49 -1.87 19.12 3.03
C ILE A 49 -2.17 20.19 1.98
N ILE A 50 -2.22 19.84 0.69
CA ILE A 50 -2.56 20.77 -0.37
C ILE A 50 -3.95 21.37 -0.13
N GLY A 51 -4.04 22.70 -0.20
CA GLY A 51 -5.30 23.43 -0.06
C GLY A 51 -5.76 23.68 1.37
N ILE A 52 -5.06 23.19 2.40
CA ILE A 52 -5.43 23.49 3.77
C ILE A 52 -5.11 24.95 4.13
N LYS A 53 -6.04 25.59 4.85
CA LYS A 53 -5.86 26.96 5.39
C LYS A 53 -5.20 26.99 6.77
N PHE A 54 -4.75 25.84 7.29
CA PHE A 54 -4.11 25.75 8.60
C PHE A 54 -2.72 26.39 8.57
N ILE A 55 -2.45 27.32 9.49
CA ILE A 55 -1.17 28.03 9.58
C ILE A 55 -0.29 27.32 10.62
N VAL A 56 0.86 26.81 10.17
CA VAL A 56 1.88 26.24 11.05
C VAL A 56 2.76 27.37 11.61
N SER A 57 3.05 27.33 12.91
CA SER A 57 3.91 28.33 13.55
C SER A 57 5.39 28.08 13.23
N LYS A 58 6.19 29.16 13.16
CA LYS A 58 7.64 29.05 12.91
C LYS A 58 8.35 28.18 13.93
N ARG A 59 7.95 28.25 15.21
CA ARG A 59 8.51 27.44 16.29
C ARG A 59 8.35 25.95 16.03
N ARG A 60 7.18 25.51 15.53
CA ARG A 60 6.94 24.10 15.19
C ARG A 60 7.81 23.63 14.03
N LEU A 61 8.00 24.47 13.01
CA LEU A 61 8.90 24.17 11.89
C LEU A 61 10.34 23.94 12.38
N ILE A 62 10.85 24.83 13.23
CA ILE A 62 12.21 24.71 13.79
C ILE A 62 12.37 23.40 14.56
N PHE A 63 11.39 23.03 15.40
CA PHE A 63 11.43 21.76 16.13
C PHE A 63 11.26 20.51 15.25
N GLY A 64 10.75 20.66 14.02
CA GLY A 64 10.66 19.53 13.08
C GLY A 64 11.98 19.22 12.38
N ILE A 65 12.92 20.18 12.32
CA ILE A 65 14.22 19.98 11.67
C ILE A 65 15.03 18.87 12.35
N PRO A 66 15.18 18.81 13.68
CA PRO A 66 15.85 17.70 14.35
C PRO A 66 15.19 16.35 14.07
N LEU A 67 13.85 16.27 14.00
CA LEU A 67 13.16 15.02 13.66
C LEU A 67 13.54 14.54 12.26
N ALA A 68 13.49 15.43 11.27
CA ALA A 68 13.88 15.10 9.90
C ALA A 68 15.36 14.71 9.82
N ALA A 69 16.24 15.42 10.52
CA ALA A 69 17.66 15.12 10.56
C ALA A 69 17.95 13.74 11.18
N VAL A 70 17.32 13.39 12.30
CA VAL A 70 17.48 12.06 12.93
C VAL A 70 17.02 10.95 12.00
N THR A 71 15.89 11.13 11.31
CA THR A 71 15.41 10.14 10.33
C THR A 71 16.34 10.01 9.13
N ILE A 72 16.89 11.12 8.63
CA ILE A 72 17.90 11.09 7.56
C ILE A 72 19.18 10.39 8.03
N ILE A 73 19.63 10.67 9.25
CA ILE A 73 20.79 10.00 9.86
C ILE A 73 20.56 8.49 9.93
N TYR A 74 19.36 8.02 10.31
CA TYR A 74 19.04 6.59 10.27
C TYR A 74 19.31 5.98 8.89
N PHE A 75 18.79 6.60 7.82
CA PHE A 75 19.00 6.07 6.45
C PHE A 75 20.46 6.11 6.03
N VAL A 76 21.20 7.16 6.40
CA VAL A 76 22.65 7.22 6.16
C VAL A 76 23.37 6.09 6.89
N LEU A 77 23.03 5.86 8.17
CA LEU A 77 23.68 4.84 9.00
C LEU A 77 23.46 3.40 8.50
N LEU A 78 22.44 3.15 7.65
CA LEU A 78 22.25 1.84 7.01
C LEU A 78 23.52 1.39 6.27
N ASP A 79 24.18 2.29 5.53
CA ASP A 79 25.44 2.02 4.83
C ASP A 79 26.66 1.91 5.75
N PHE A 80 26.55 2.41 6.99
CA PHE A 80 27.61 2.38 8.00
C PHE A 80 27.41 1.23 9.00
N GLY A 81 26.85 0.10 8.54
CA GLY A 81 26.73 -1.15 9.29
C GLY A 81 25.44 -1.30 10.10
N LEU A 82 24.53 -0.29 10.11
CA LEU A 82 23.23 -0.46 10.75
C LEU A 82 22.35 -1.48 10.00
N HIS A 83 22.47 -1.55 8.66
CA HIS A 83 21.78 -2.57 7.87
C HIS A 83 22.20 -3.99 8.31
N ASP A 84 23.51 -4.26 8.35
CA ASP A 84 24.03 -5.55 8.78
C ASP A 84 23.61 -5.89 10.21
N TYR A 85 23.59 -4.90 11.11
CA TYR A 85 23.10 -5.09 12.48
C TYR A 85 21.63 -5.54 12.50
N ILE A 86 20.77 -4.91 11.71
CA ILE A 86 19.35 -5.26 11.59
C ILE A 86 19.19 -6.69 11.04
N ILE A 87 19.91 -7.04 9.98
CA ILE A 87 19.83 -8.37 9.36
C ILE A 87 20.34 -9.45 10.33
N ASN A 88 21.47 -9.21 10.99
CA ASN A 88 22.07 -10.15 11.94
C ASN A 88 21.22 -10.35 13.21
N ALA A 89 20.31 -9.42 13.52
CA ALA A 89 19.36 -9.59 14.62
C ALA A 89 18.19 -10.53 14.27
N ALA A 90 17.89 -10.74 12.98
CA ALA A 90 16.73 -11.49 12.52
C ALA A 90 16.62 -12.93 13.10
N PRO A 91 17.72 -13.72 13.20
CA PRO A 91 17.67 -15.05 13.79
C PRO A 91 17.25 -15.04 15.27
N ALA A 92 17.64 -14.01 16.03
CA ALA A 92 17.28 -13.90 17.45
C ALA A 92 15.77 -13.74 17.68
N PHE A 93 15.04 -13.26 16.67
CA PHE A 93 13.58 -13.10 16.69
C PHE A 93 12.84 -14.20 15.94
N ASN A 94 13.52 -15.25 15.44
CA ASN A 94 12.95 -16.29 14.59
C ASN A 94 12.25 -15.76 13.33
N VAL A 95 12.81 -14.70 12.73
CA VAL A 95 12.34 -14.17 11.45
C VAL A 95 12.46 -15.26 10.37
N GLN A 96 11.37 -15.45 9.62
CA GLN A 96 11.27 -16.46 8.57
C GLN A 96 11.60 -15.89 7.18
N LEU A 97 11.33 -14.59 6.96
CA LEU A 97 11.60 -13.91 5.69
C LEU A 97 12.39 -12.62 5.88
N ILE A 98 13.67 -12.67 5.55
CA ILE A 98 14.65 -11.61 5.83
C ILE A 98 14.37 -10.33 5.05
N TYR A 99 13.96 -10.42 3.78
CA TYR A 99 13.64 -9.23 2.98
C TYR A 99 12.53 -8.40 3.61
N SER A 100 11.44 -9.03 4.05
CA SER A 100 10.34 -8.31 4.71
C SER A 100 10.76 -7.72 6.05
N TRP A 101 11.68 -8.38 6.76
CA TRP A 101 12.29 -7.84 8.00
C TRP A 101 13.16 -6.60 7.75
N GLU A 102 13.97 -6.60 6.70
CA GLU A 102 14.79 -5.47 6.29
C GLU A 102 13.93 -4.22 6.07
N TRP A 103 12.96 -4.32 5.16
CA TRP A 103 12.14 -3.18 4.78
C TRP A 103 11.15 -2.76 5.86
N PHE A 104 10.73 -3.70 6.73
CA PHE A 104 9.89 -3.38 7.88
C PHE A 104 10.47 -2.24 8.71
N TRP A 105 11.77 -2.25 8.99
CA TRP A 105 12.41 -1.21 9.81
C TRP A 105 12.38 0.16 9.14
N ASP A 106 12.63 0.21 7.84
CA ASP A 106 12.54 1.44 7.05
C ASP A 106 11.13 2.03 7.12
N PHE A 107 10.10 1.20 6.92
CA PHE A 107 8.71 1.60 7.02
C PHE A 107 8.30 1.99 8.45
N LEU A 108 8.83 1.32 9.47
CA LEU A 108 8.58 1.64 10.86
C LEU A 108 9.16 3.02 11.23
N VAL A 109 10.43 3.26 10.88
CA VAL A 109 11.12 4.53 11.18
C VAL A 109 10.44 5.69 10.47
N ILE A 110 10.11 5.55 9.18
CA ILE A 110 9.42 6.62 8.45
C ILE A 110 7.99 6.84 8.98
N THR A 111 7.32 5.79 9.46
CA THR A 111 6.00 5.90 10.10
C THR A 111 6.08 6.72 11.39
N ILE A 112 7.03 6.37 12.28
CA ILE A 112 7.25 7.09 13.54
C ILE A 112 7.55 8.56 13.25
N PHE A 113 8.42 8.83 12.28
CA PHE A 113 8.72 10.17 11.83
C PHE A 113 7.47 10.90 11.31
N ALA A 114 6.73 10.31 10.37
CA ALA A 114 5.57 10.93 9.74
C ALA A 114 4.47 11.27 10.77
N ILE A 115 4.21 10.37 11.72
CA ILE A 115 3.27 10.62 12.83
C ILE A 115 3.79 11.72 13.74
N SER A 116 5.06 11.65 14.18
CA SER A 116 5.65 12.62 15.11
C SER A 116 5.70 14.03 14.50
N ALA A 117 6.14 14.13 13.25
CA ALA A 117 6.16 15.38 12.50
C ALA A 117 4.74 15.92 12.30
N SER A 118 3.76 15.07 11.96
CA SER A 118 2.36 15.47 11.81
C SER A 118 1.76 16.01 13.11
N ILE A 119 2.00 15.33 14.23
CA ILE A 119 1.60 15.78 15.57
C ILE A 119 2.26 17.12 15.90
N LEU A 120 3.56 17.27 15.65
CA LEU A 120 4.29 18.49 15.93
C LEU A 120 3.77 19.68 15.11
N MET A 121 3.55 19.49 13.80
CA MET A 121 3.11 20.55 12.89
C MET A 121 1.66 20.96 13.15
N PHE A 122 0.76 19.98 13.30
CA PHE A 122 -0.68 20.20 13.29
C PHE A 122 -1.36 20.05 14.66
N GLY A 123 -0.63 19.60 15.69
CA GLY A 123 -1.15 19.36 17.03
C GLY A 123 -2.30 18.37 17.04
N LYS A 124 -3.30 18.57 17.91
CA LYS A 124 -4.50 17.70 18.03
C LYS A 124 -5.29 17.54 16.73
N LYS A 125 -5.08 18.40 15.72
CA LYS A 125 -5.79 18.36 14.44
C LYS A 125 -5.10 17.49 13.38
N TRP A 126 -3.93 16.91 13.67
CA TRP A 126 -3.14 16.15 12.69
C TRP A 126 -3.95 15.02 12.01
N ILE A 127 -4.69 14.22 12.78
CA ILE A 127 -5.58 13.15 12.26
C ILE A 127 -6.57 13.68 11.22
N ARG A 128 -7.10 14.89 11.43
CA ARG A 128 -8.05 15.50 10.49
C ARG A 128 -7.35 16.12 9.29
N ILE A 129 -6.09 16.51 9.43
CA ILE A 129 -5.32 17.20 8.39
C ILE A 129 -4.58 16.19 7.52
N VAL A 130 -3.71 15.36 8.10
CA VAL A 130 -2.80 14.44 7.40
C VAL A 130 -2.76 13.09 8.12
N ILE A 131 -3.58 12.13 7.67
CA ILE A 131 -3.68 10.80 8.31
C ILE A 131 -3.48 9.68 7.30
N ALA A 132 -3.89 9.87 6.04
CA ALA A 132 -3.83 8.81 5.04
C ALA A 132 -2.40 8.34 4.82
N GLY A 133 -1.44 9.26 4.71
CA GLY A 133 -0.02 8.90 4.56
C GLY A 133 0.57 8.17 5.76
N PRO A 134 0.50 8.71 6.99
CA PRO A 134 0.95 8.00 8.19
C PRO A 134 0.30 6.63 8.39
N VAL A 135 -1.00 6.50 8.12
CA VAL A 135 -1.74 5.23 8.22
C VAL A 135 -1.33 4.25 7.13
N PHE A 136 -1.07 4.72 5.91
CA PHE A 136 -0.54 3.89 4.83
C PHE A 136 0.84 3.34 5.21
N LEU A 137 1.78 4.19 5.62
CA LEU A 137 3.13 3.79 6.02
C LEU A 137 3.09 2.79 7.20
N ALA A 138 2.24 3.05 8.20
CA ALA A 138 2.04 2.14 9.32
C ALA A 138 1.47 0.80 8.88
N GLY A 139 0.48 0.81 7.97
CA GLY A 139 -0.10 -0.40 7.40
C GLY A 139 0.94 -1.24 6.67
N SER A 140 1.79 -0.62 5.86
CA SER A 140 2.90 -1.29 5.18
C SER A 140 3.90 -1.90 6.18
N ALA A 141 4.27 -1.17 7.24
CA ALA A 141 5.12 -1.72 8.30
C ALA A 141 4.50 -2.96 8.97
N ILE A 142 3.19 -2.92 9.29
CA ILE A 142 2.49 -4.06 9.87
C ILE A 142 2.51 -5.26 8.93
N ILE A 143 2.27 -5.04 7.63
CA ILE A 143 2.23 -6.12 6.64
C ILE A 143 3.61 -6.75 6.44
N LEU A 144 4.66 -5.92 6.34
CA LEU A 144 6.04 -6.40 6.25
C LEU A 144 6.44 -7.18 7.50
N SER A 145 6.00 -6.74 8.69
CA SER A 145 6.20 -7.50 9.92
C SER A 145 5.46 -8.84 9.91
N LEU A 146 4.18 -8.86 9.52
CA LEU A 146 3.42 -10.11 9.41
C LEU A 146 4.08 -11.07 8.43
N ASP A 147 4.56 -10.59 7.30
CA ASP A 147 5.23 -11.40 6.30
C ASP A 147 6.63 -11.87 6.75
N ALA A 148 7.35 -11.05 7.52
CA ALA A 148 8.64 -11.45 8.10
C ALA A 148 8.51 -12.64 9.08
N PHE A 149 7.43 -12.69 9.86
CA PHE A 149 7.20 -13.72 10.88
C PHE A 149 6.31 -14.88 10.42
N PHE A 150 5.38 -14.60 9.50
CA PHE A 150 4.38 -15.55 9.01
C PHE A 150 4.26 -15.49 7.47
N PRO A 151 5.36 -15.77 6.74
CA PRO A 151 5.37 -15.69 5.28
C PRO A 151 4.48 -16.76 4.64
N TYR A 152 4.23 -16.58 3.35
CA TYR A 152 3.61 -17.59 2.48
C TYR A 152 2.20 -17.98 2.91
N ASP A 153 1.96 -19.23 3.30
CA ASP A 153 0.67 -19.78 3.68
C ASP A 153 0.52 -19.98 5.20
N THR A 154 1.51 -19.57 5.98
CA THR A 154 1.57 -19.85 7.43
C THR A 154 0.55 -19.05 8.25
N LEU A 155 0.07 -17.91 7.72
CA LEU A 155 -0.99 -17.12 8.37
C LEU A 155 -2.38 -17.64 7.96
N GLY A 156 -2.78 -18.76 8.57
CA GLY A 156 -3.98 -19.54 8.21
C GLY A 156 -5.27 -18.75 7.93
N PRO A 157 -5.71 -17.82 8.79
CA PRO A 157 -6.92 -17.04 8.53
C PRO A 157 -6.87 -16.20 7.24
N LEU A 158 -5.69 -15.68 6.88
CA LEU A 158 -5.49 -14.91 5.66
C LEU A 158 -5.33 -15.80 4.42
N GLN A 159 -4.83 -17.02 4.60
CA GLN A 159 -4.70 -17.99 3.51
C GLN A 159 -6.03 -18.66 3.15
N TYR A 160 -7.00 -18.70 4.09
CA TYR A 160 -8.26 -19.44 3.95
C TYR A 160 -9.04 -19.14 2.67
N PHE A 161 -9.04 -17.88 2.20
CA PHE A 161 -9.84 -17.50 1.03
C PHE A 161 -9.10 -17.68 -0.31
N VAL A 162 -7.78 -17.90 -0.28
CA VAL A 162 -6.94 -17.97 -1.48
C VAL A 162 -7.36 -19.12 -2.42
N PRO A 163 -7.66 -20.35 -1.92
CA PRO A 163 -8.12 -21.42 -2.79
C PRO A 163 -9.38 -21.07 -3.60
N HIS A 164 -10.28 -20.27 -3.05
CA HIS A 164 -11.49 -19.84 -3.77
C HIS A 164 -11.17 -18.90 -4.94
N LEU A 165 -10.20 -18.00 -4.76
CA LEU A 165 -9.74 -17.11 -5.83
C LEU A 165 -9.01 -17.88 -6.94
N VAL A 166 -8.18 -18.86 -6.54
CA VAL A 166 -7.48 -19.77 -7.45
C VAL A 166 -8.48 -20.60 -8.27
N GLN A 167 -9.45 -21.24 -7.62
CA GLN A 167 -10.48 -22.04 -8.31
C GLN A 167 -11.34 -21.19 -9.26
N THR A 168 -11.68 -19.97 -8.85
CA THR A 168 -12.41 -19.03 -9.72
C THR A 168 -11.61 -18.73 -10.98
N ASN A 169 -10.30 -18.50 -10.85
CA ASN A 169 -9.42 -18.26 -11.99
C ASN A 169 -9.31 -19.48 -12.92
N VAL A 170 -9.17 -20.69 -12.37
CA VAL A 170 -9.19 -21.92 -13.16
C VAL A 170 -10.47 -22.05 -13.96
N TRP A 171 -11.62 -21.79 -13.34
CA TRP A 171 -12.91 -21.82 -14.02
C TRP A 171 -12.95 -20.83 -15.18
N ILE A 172 -12.51 -19.58 -14.96
CA ILE A 172 -12.45 -18.55 -16.01
C ILE A 172 -11.55 -19.01 -17.17
N ILE A 173 -10.32 -19.46 -16.88
CA ILE A 173 -9.35 -19.88 -17.90
C ILE A 173 -9.92 -20.98 -18.81
N ASN A 174 -10.52 -22.01 -18.20
CA ASN A 174 -11.10 -23.13 -18.93
C ASN A 174 -12.36 -22.70 -19.70
N ALA A 175 -13.20 -21.83 -19.13
CA ALA A 175 -14.40 -21.32 -19.79
C ALA A 175 -14.10 -20.48 -21.04
N PHE A 176 -12.95 -19.79 -21.08
CA PHE A 176 -12.49 -19.03 -22.23
C PHE A 176 -11.52 -19.80 -23.14
N GLU A 177 -11.29 -21.10 -22.87
CA GLU A 177 -10.41 -21.97 -23.68
C GLU A 177 -8.99 -21.41 -23.88
N LEU A 178 -8.45 -20.69 -22.87
CA LEU A 178 -7.14 -20.06 -22.95
C LEU A 178 -5.97 -21.05 -22.76
N GLY A 179 -6.28 -22.29 -22.40
CA GLY A 179 -5.35 -23.36 -22.06
C GLY A 179 -6.05 -24.36 -21.15
N THR A 180 -5.30 -25.31 -20.60
CA THR A 180 -5.83 -26.20 -19.55
C THR A 180 -5.34 -25.74 -18.19
N ALA A 181 -6.27 -25.48 -17.27
CA ALA A 181 -5.96 -25.13 -15.90
C ALA A 181 -6.61 -26.11 -14.91
N THR A 182 -5.86 -26.48 -13.88
CA THR A 182 -6.37 -27.23 -12.72
C THR A 182 -5.83 -26.61 -11.44
N ALA A 183 -6.50 -26.84 -10.30
CA ALA A 183 -6.06 -26.29 -9.02
C ALA A 183 -6.09 -27.34 -7.92
N ARG A 184 -5.16 -27.19 -6.97
CA ARG A 184 -5.12 -27.91 -5.70
C ARG A 184 -4.73 -26.91 -4.61
N ASP A 185 -5.63 -26.68 -3.66
CA ASP A 185 -5.45 -25.71 -2.58
C ASP A 185 -5.09 -24.31 -3.14
N ASN A 186 -3.89 -23.82 -2.87
CA ASN A 186 -3.39 -22.54 -3.37
C ASN A 186 -2.47 -22.65 -4.60
N LEU A 187 -2.32 -23.85 -5.15
CA LEU A 187 -1.55 -24.13 -6.36
C LEU A 187 -2.48 -24.21 -7.57
N MET A 188 -2.04 -23.59 -8.66
CA MET A 188 -2.66 -23.66 -9.98
C MET A 188 -1.68 -24.28 -10.97
N PHE A 189 -2.09 -25.36 -11.63
CA PHE A 189 -1.33 -25.98 -12.71
C PHE A 189 -1.89 -25.51 -14.04
N LEU A 190 -1.02 -24.91 -14.84
CA LEU A 190 -1.32 -24.29 -16.11
C LEU A 190 -0.62 -25.06 -17.22
N GLN A 191 -1.33 -25.36 -18.30
CA GLN A 191 -0.78 -25.93 -19.51
C GLN A 191 -1.18 -25.04 -20.68
N GLY A 192 -0.19 -24.34 -21.23
CA GLY A 192 -0.37 -23.37 -22.32
C GLY A 192 0.58 -23.60 -23.49
N ASP A 193 0.72 -22.56 -24.30
CA ASP A 193 1.43 -22.60 -25.59
C ASP A 193 2.96 -22.74 -25.41
N HIS A 194 3.46 -22.36 -24.22
CA HIS A 194 4.88 -22.39 -23.85
C HIS A 194 5.22 -23.50 -22.84
N GLY A 195 4.32 -24.47 -22.66
CA GLY A 195 4.52 -25.62 -21.77
C GLY A 195 3.80 -25.52 -20.42
N PRO A 196 4.10 -26.44 -19.49
CA PRO A 196 3.49 -26.47 -18.16
C PRO A 196 4.10 -25.39 -17.25
N PHE A 197 3.26 -24.82 -16.38
CA PHE A 197 3.66 -23.89 -15.34
C PHE A 197 2.85 -24.11 -14.06
N ALA A 198 3.49 -24.01 -12.89
CA ALA A 198 2.82 -24.12 -11.60
C ALA A 198 2.86 -22.78 -10.88
N LEU A 199 1.69 -22.18 -10.68
CA LEU A 199 1.54 -20.91 -9.98
C LEU A 199 1.05 -21.17 -8.55
N GLN A 200 1.87 -20.85 -7.56
CA GLN A 200 1.46 -20.86 -6.16
C GLN A 200 1.03 -19.46 -5.72
N VAL A 201 -0.18 -19.35 -5.17
CA VAL A 201 -0.74 -18.09 -4.71
C VAL A 201 -0.73 -18.05 -3.19
N PHE A 202 -0.06 -17.06 -2.61
CA PHE A 202 -0.05 -16.83 -1.17
C PHE A 202 -0.97 -15.67 -0.79
N TRP A 203 -1.35 -15.57 0.48
CA TRP A 203 -2.23 -14.51 0.98
C TRP A 203 -1.77 -13.07 0.59
N PRO A 204 -0.48 -12.71 0.56
CA PRO A 204 -0.07 -11.37 0.13
C PRO A 204 -0.46 -11.12 -1.34
N SER A 205 -0.18 -12.12 -2.20
CA SER A 205 -0.43 -12.09 -3.64
C SER A 205 -1.90 -12.22 -4.00
N ALA A 206 -2.68 -12.95 -3.19
CA ALA A 206 -4.12 -13.12 -3.31
C ALA A 206 -4.91 -11.84 -3.01
N GLY A 207 -4.23 -10.79 -2.52
CA GLY A 207 -4.81 -9.47 -2.38
C GLY A 207 -5.08 -9.02 -0.96
N VAL A 208 -4.68 -9.77 0.09
CA VAL A 208 -4.83 -9.27 1.47
C VAL A 208 -4.15 -7.90 1.62
N HIS A 209 -2.93 -7.76 1.09
CA HIS A 209 -2.18 -6.51 1.19
C HIS A 209 -3.02 -5.33 0.65
N SER A 210 -3.55 -5.49 -0.55
CA SER A 210 -4.41 -4.48 -1.18
C SER A 210 -5.69 -4.21 -0.39
N VAL A 211 -6.33 -5.24 0.20
CA VAL A 211 -7.54 -5.08 1.03
C VAL A 211 -7.23 -4.32 2.31
N VAL A 212 -6.09 -4.60 2.96
CA VAL A 212 -5.66 -3.88 4.16
C VAL A 212 -5.35 -2.42 3.83
N ILE A 213 -4.55 -2.14 2.79
CA ILE A 213 -4.26 -0.77 2.35
C ILE A 213 -5.56 -0.04 2.02
N TYR A 214 -6.42 -0.64 1.19
CA TYR A 214 -7.71 -0.07 0.83
C TYR A 214 -8.51 0.27 2.08
N SER A 215 -8.61 -0.66 3.04
CA SER A 215 -9.40 -0.49 4.26
C SER A 215 -8.88 0.68 5.08
N LEU A 216 -7.57 0.76 5.27
CA LEU A 216 -6.91 1.82 6.03
C LEU A 216 -7.11 3.19 5.38
N VAL A 217 -6.83 3.31 4.07
CA VAL A 217 -6.96 4.57 3.32
C VAL A 217 -8.43 4.99 3.22
N MET A 218 -9.33 4.07 2.89
CA MET A 218 -10.77 4.35 2.80
C MET A 218 -11.35 4.76 4.16
N MET A 219 -10.96 4.10 5.25
CA MET A 219 -11.44 4.47 6.58
C MET A 219 -10.98 5.88 6.96
N ALA A 220 -9.70 6.19 6.75
CA ALA A 220 -9.16 7.53 6.92
C ALA A 220 -9.93 8.59 6.10
N PHE A 221 -10.18 8.31 4.83
CA PHE A 221 -10.94 9.17 3.92
C PHE A 221 -12.39 9.37 4.38
N LEU A 222 -13.11 8.28 4.67
CA LEU A 222 -14.51 8.34 5.11
C LEU A 222 -14.66 9.02 6.46
N LEU A 223 -13.70 8.89 7.38
CA LEU A 223 -13.72 9.59 8.67
C LEU A 223 -13.69 11.12 8.49
N LYS A 224 -12.97 11.61 7.47
CA LYS A 224 -12.90 13.05 7.17
C LYS A 224 -14.17 13.59 6.52
N MET A 225 -14.86 12.77 5.74
CA MET A 225 -16.04 13.23 5.02
C MET A 225 -17.30 13.29 5.89
N ASN A 226 -18.10 14.34 5.69
CA ASN A 226 -19.40 14.51 6.32
C ASN A 226 -20.50 13.70 5.59
N ILE A 227 -20.34 12.38 5.59
CA ILE A 227 -21.27 11.42 4.96
C ILE A 227 -22.09 10.72 6.05
N LYS A 228 -23.35 10.36 5.77
CA LYS A 228 -24.17 9.53 6.68
C LYS A 228 -23.53 8.14 6.87
N GLN A 229 -23.56 7.61 8.09
CA GLN A 229 -22.88 6.36 8.46
C GLN A 229 -23.23 5.15 7.55
N ASN A 230 -24.50 4.96 7.21
CA ASN A 230 -24.93 3.87 6.32
C ASN A 230 -24.23 3.91 4.95
N ARG A 231 -24.00 5.11 4.39
CA ARG A 231 -23.30 5.25 3.12
C ARG A 231 -21.81 5.04 3.26
N LYS A 232 -21.21 5.43 4.40
CA LYS A 232 -19.80 5.12 4.69
C LYS A 232 -19.58 3.60 4.69
N ILE A 233 -20.45 2.85 5.39
CA ILE A 233 -20.40 1.38 5.42
C ILE A 233 -20.57 0.80 4.01
N MET A 234 -21.54 1.30 3.25
CA MET A 234 -21.76 0.86 1.87
C MET A 234 -20.55 1.12 0.96
N TYR A 235 -19.98 2.32 0.97
CA TYR A 235 -18.78 2.62 0.18
C TYR A 235 -17.60 1.78 0.60
N PHE A 236 -17.40 1.60 1.91
CA PHE A 236 -16.36 0.75 2.44
C PHE A 236 -16.49 -0.69 1.92
N GLY A 237 -17.68 -1.30 2.04
CA GLY A 237 -17.93 -2.66 1.57
C GLY A 237 -17.82 -2.81 0.04
N LEU A 238 -18.37 -1.88 -0.73
CA LEU A 238 -18.25 -1.89 -2.20
C LEU A 238 -16.80 -1.84 -2.66
N GLY A 239 -15.96 -1.02 -2.00
CA GLY A 239 -14.57 -0.97 -2.39
C GLY A 239 -13.76 -2.20 -1.92
N ILE A 240 -14.14 -2.91 -0.85
CA ILE A 240 -13.57 -4.23 -0.54
C ILE A 240 -13.90 -5.20 -1.68
N ILE A 241 -15.16 -5.28 -2.09
CA ILE A 241 -15.60 -6.18 -3.18
C ILE A 241 -14.82 -5.87 -4.45
N GLY A 242 -14.75 -4.60 -4.85
CA GLY A 242 -13.99 -4.23 -6.05
C GLY A 242 -12.48 -4.50 -5.91
N THR A 243 -11.91 -4.36 -4.71
CA THR A 243 -10.51 -4.75 -4.47
C THR A 243 -10.31 -6.26 -4.68
N ILE A 244 -11.22 -7.10 -4.18
CA ILE A 244 -11.19 -8.55 -4.43
C ILE A 244 -11.31 -8.85 -5.93
N VAL A 245 -12.19 -8.15 -6.65
CA VAL A 245 -12.33 -8.31 -8.11
C VAL A 245 -11.04 -7.94 -8.84
N ILE A 246 -10.38 -6.85 -8.47
CA ILE A 246 -9.08 -6.46 -9.06
C ILE A 246 -8.01 -7.52 -8.76
N ASN A 247 -8.00 -8.10 -7.57
CA ASN A 247 -7.07 -9.20 -7.26
C ASN A 247 -7.37 -10.47 -8.06
N LEU A 248 -8.64 -10.79 -8.32
CA LEU A 248 -9.00 -11.86 -9.24
C LEU A 248 -8.46 -11.59 -10.65
N ILE A 249 -8.63 -10.37 -11.16
CA ILE A 249 -8.09 -9.95 -12.46
C ILE A 249 -6.56 -10.04 -12.47
N ARG A 250 -5.89 -9.70 -11.37
CA ARG A 250 -4.43 -9.83 -11.23
C ARG A 250 -3.99 -11.29 -11.38
N ILE A 251 -4.57 -12.20 -10.60
CA ILE A 251 -4.25 -13.65 -10.69
C ILE A 251 -4.55 -14.17 -12.10
N PHE A 252 -5.65 -13.71 -12.70
CA PHE A 252 -6.02 -14.07 -14.07
C PHE A 252 -4.95 -13.62 -15.06
N SER A 253 -4.50 -12.37 -14.95
CA SER A 253 -3.49 -11.78 -15.82
C SER A 253 -2.14 -12.51 -15.71
N LEU A 254 -1.72 -12.87 -14.48
CA LEU A 254 -0.53 -13.71 -14.24
C LEU A 254 -0.68 -15.08 -14.91
N SER A 255 -1.86 -15.68 -14.81
CA SER A 255 -2.13 -16.99 -15.41
C SER A 255 -2.12 -16.91 -16.94
N VAL A 256 -2.69 -15.85 -17.53
CA VAL A 256 -2.65 -15.60 -18.98
C VAL A 256 -1.22 -15.40 -19.46
N PHE A 257 -0.40 -14.65 -18.72
CA PHE A 257 1.02 -14.49 -19.04
C PHE A 257 1.73 -15.85 -19.10
N ALA A 258 1.55 -16.69 -18.08
CA ALA A 258 2.14 -18.03 -18.04
C ALA A 258 1.63 -18.95 -19.16
N LEU A 259 0.36 -18.82 -19.56
CA LEU A 259 -0.25 -19.64 -20.60
C LEU A 259 0.15 -19.21 -22.02
N LYS A 260 0.30 -17.91 -22.28
CA LYS A 260 0.33 -17.32 -23.63
C LYS A 260 1.58 -16.52 -23.98
N VAL A 261 2.40 -16.18 -23.00
CA VAL A 261 3.56 -15.30 -23.21
C VAL A 261 4.85 -16.04 -22.91
N SER A 262 5.01 -16.52 -21.68
CA SER A 262 6.27 -17.13 -21.25
C SER A 262 6.10 -17.98 -19.99
N THR A 263 6.80 -19.10 -19.95
CA THR A 263 6.99 -19.93 -18.76
C THR A 263 8.36 -19.70 -18.11
N ASN A 264 9.13 -18.71 -18.59
CA ASN A 264 10.41 -18.31 -18.01
C ASN A 264 10.18 -17.68 -16.62
N PRO A 265 10.78 -18.23 -15.54
CA PRO A 265 10.60 -17.71 -14.18
C PRO A 265 11.03 -16.26 -13.99
N VAL A 266 12.07 -15.80 -14.69
CA VAL A 266 12.60 -14.44 -14.57
C VAL A 266 11.60 -13.44 -15.16
N GLU A 267 11.16 -13.69 -16.39
CA GLU A 267 10.16 -12.84 -17.06
C GLU A 267 8.81 -12.84 -16.31
N PHE A 268 8.43 -13.99 -15.75
CA PHE A 268 7.24 -14.11 -14.92
C PHE A 268 7.35 -13.24 -13.65
N GLU A 269 8.48 -13.30 -12.94
CA GLU A 269 8.67 -12.54 -11.71
C GLU A 269 8.75 -11.03 -11.97
N GLU A 270 9.39 -10.61 -13.07
CA GLU A 270 9.37 -9.22 -13.53
C GLU A 270 7.93 -8.74 -13.77
N TYR A 271 7.12 -9.51 -14.50
CA TYR A 271 5.72 -9.19 -14.72
C TYR A 271 4.91 -9.18 -13.41
N HIS A 272 5.16 -10.16 -12.53
CA HIS A 272 4.46 -10.33 -11.26
C HIS A 272 4.70 -9.18 -10.29
N SER A 273 5.94 -8.70 -10.19
CA SER A 273 6.30 -7.56 -9.36
C SER A 273 5.50 -6.31 -9.74
N VAL A 274 5.35 -6.05 -11.05
CA VAL A 274 4.67 -4.87 -11.59
C VAL A 274 3.14 -4.98 -11.53
N ALA A 275 2.59 -6.16 -11.85
CA ALA A 275 1.14 -6.34 -11.99
C ALA A 275 0.37 -6.07 -10.70
N GLY A 276 0.96 -6.36 -9.54
CA GLY A 276 0.31 -6.16 -8.24
C GLY A 276 -0.01 -4.70 -7.92
N GLU A 277 0.96 -3.82 -8.12
CA GLU A 277 0.82 -2.41 -7.77
C GLU A 277 0.06 -1.63 -8.85
N ILE A 278 0.33 -1.90 -10.13
CA ILE A 278 -0.30 -1.17 -11.24
C ILE A 278 -1.81 -1.43 -11.33
N MET A 279 -2.31 -2.61 -10.96
CA MET A 279 -3.75 -2.88 -11.06
C MET A 279 -4.54 -2.33 -9.87
N PHE A 280 -3.97 -2.36 -8.67
CA PHE A 280 -4.67 -1.94 -7.45
C PHE A 280 -4.79 -0.41 -7.33
N LEU A 281 -3.72 0.33 -7.64
CA LEU A 281 -3.70 1.78 -7.40
C LEU A 281 -4.72 2.56 -8.24
N PRO A 282 -4.86 2.33 -9.55
CA PRO A 282 -5.90 2.99 -10.36
C PRO A 282 -7.30 2.71 -9.83
N TRP A 283 -7.56 1.49 -9.34
CA TRP A 283 -8.81 1.15 -8.69
C TRP A 283 -9.02 1.95 -7.39
N LEU A 284 -8.04 1.98 -6.49
CA LEU A 284 -8.14 2.71 -5.22
C LEU A 284 -8.42 4.20 -5.45
N PHE A 285 -7.61 4.86 -6.27
CA PHE A 285 -7.77 6.29 -6.57
C PHE A 285 -9.04 6.58 -7.37
N GLY A 286 -9.35 5.75 -8.37
CA GLY A 286 -10.57 5.86 -9.15
C GLY A 286 -11.83 5.74 -8.28
N PHE A 287 -11.86 4.78 -7.36
CA PHE A 287 -12.97 4.59 -6.45
C PHE A 287 -13.13 5.76 -5.47
N LEU A 288 -12.02 6.25 -4.87
CA LEU A 288 -12.03 7.44 -4.01
C LEU A 288 -12.54 8.68 -4.75
N LEU A 289 -12.13 8.87 -6.01
CA LEU A 289 -12.59 9.96 -6.86
C LEU A 289 -14.11 9.83 -7.12
N VAL A 290 -14.60 8.64 -7.47
CA VAL A 290 -16.03 8.39 -7.70
C VAL A 290 -16.84 8.70 -6.46
N VAL A 291 -16.43 8.22 -5.28
CA VAL A 291 -17.11 8.52 -4.00
C VAL A 291 -17.12 10.03 -3.74
N THR A 292 -15.99 10.70 -3.96
CA THR A 292 -15.86 12.17 -3.80
C THR A 292 -16.83 12.91 -4.70
N ILE A 293 -16.89 12.56 -5.99
CA ILE A 293 -17.77 13.20 -6.98
C ILE A 293 -19.24 13.01 -6.59
N ILE A 294 -19.63 11.77 -6.24
CA ILE A 294 -21.01 11.45 -5.87
C ILE A 294 -21.44 12.24 -4.65
N GLU A 295 -20.64 12.23 -3.57
CA GLU A 295 -21.01 12.90 -2.32
C GLU A 295 -20.93 14.42 -2.44
N THR A 296 -19.99 14.97 -3.21
CA THR A 296 -19.94 16.41 -3.49
C THR A 296 -21.19 16.88 -4.24
N LYS A 297 -21.66 16.13 -5.25
CA LYS A 297 -22.91 16.43 -5.96
C LYS A 297 -24.13 16.36 -5.02
N ARG A 298 -24.17 15.36 -4.13
CA ARG A 298 -25.25 15.21 -3.15
C ARG A 298 -25.31 16.36 -2.14
N MET A 299 -24.15 16.79 -1.64
CA MET A 299 -24.06 17.93 -0.71
C MET A 299 -24.58 19.21 -1.35
N LYS A 300 -24.13 19.54 -2.57
CA LYS A 300 -24.63 20.70 -3.33
C LYS A 300 -26.14 20.66 -3.55
N LYS A 301 -26.70 19.49 -3.88
CA LYS A 301 -28.15 19.33 -4.08
C LYS A 301 -28.93 19.57 -2.78
N LYS A 302 -28.40 19.13 -1.64
CA LYS A 302 -29.03 19.32 -0.33
C LYS A 302 -29.00 20.79 0.10
N GLU A 303 -27.90 21.49 -0.14
CA GLU A 303 -27.78 22.93 0.12
C GLU A 303 -28.78 23.73 -0.72
N ALA A 304 -28.89 23.43 -2.02
CA ALA A 304 -29.84 24.08 -2.92
C ALA A 304 -31.31 23.82 -2.53
N SER A 305 -31.64 22.66 -1.94
CA SER A 305 -33.00 22.37 -1.46
C SER A 305 -33.35 23.05 -0.14
N LEU A 306 -32.36 23.48 0.66
CA LEU A 306 -32.58 24.20 1.91
C LEU A 306 -32.71 25.72 1.70
N GLN A 307 -32.32 26.21 0.52
CA GLN A 307 -32.44 27.62 0.11
C GLN A 307 -33.75 27.92 -0.65
N LYS A 308 -34.56 26.89 -0.94
CA LYS A 308 -35.91 27.01 -1.48
C LYS A 308 -36.93 26.82 -0.36
#